data_AF-A0A831YVL3-F1
#
_entry.id   AF-A0A831YVL3-F1
#
_cell.length_a   1.000
_cell.length_b   1.000
_cell.length_c   1.000
_cell.angle_alpha   90.00
_cell.angle_beta   90.00
_cell.angle_gamma   90.00
#
_symmetry.space_group_name_H-M   'P 1'
#
loop_
_entity.id
_entity.type
_entity.pdbx_description
1 polymer ?
#
loop_
_entity_poly.entity_id
_entity_poly.type
_entity_poly.pdbx_seq_one_letter_code
_entity_poly.pdbx_strand_id
1 'polypeptide(L)'
;MSWIQLSLEIANDQAEFASDLFSEAGAVSVSLENAGNQPILQMGMDDVGLWHSVKVIGLFESGINTEDVEITLSSQLEGIDVFNWQREQLDDQVWEVAWKDHFQPMRFGRRLWVAPVDADISADD
;
A
#
# COMPACT_ATOMS: atom_id res chain seq x y z
N MET A 1 11.89 -15.38 1.81
CA MET A 1 11.01 -15.31 0.62
C MET A 1 10.92 -13.85 0.21
N SER A 2 11.64 -13.40 -0.81
CA SER A 2 11.52 -12.01 -1.27
C SER A 2 10.18 -11.82 -2.00
N TRP A 3 9.62 -10.63 -1.90
CA TRP A 3 8.37 -10.23 -2.53
C TRP A 3 8.62 -9.21 -3.62
N ILE A 4 7.71 -9.12 -4.57
CA ILE A 4 7.72 -8.08 -5.59
C ILE A 4 6.40 -7.33 -5.52
N GLN A 5 6.50 -6.01 -5.47
CA GLN A 5 5.37 -5.12 -5.58
C GLN A 5 5.34 -4.52 -6.98
N LEU A 6 4.21 -4.69 -7.67
CA LEU A 6 3.91 -3.95 -8.89
C LEU A 6 2.80 -2.95 -8.56
N SER A 7 2.93 -1.73 -9.05
CA SER A 7 1.91 -0.72 -8.85
C SER A 7 1.73 0.18 -10.04
N LEU A 8 0.52 0.68 -10.21
CA LEU A 8 0.16 1.66 -11.23
C LEU A 8 -0.81 2.68 -10.63
N GLU A 9 -0.95 3.82 -11.29
CA GLU A 9 -1.96 4.82 -10.97
C GLU A 9 -3.02 4.88 -12.06
N ILE A 10 -4.27 4.96 -11.65
CA ILE A 10 -5.44 4.90 -12.54
C ILE A 10 -6.57 5.78 -11.98
N ALA A 11 -7.58 6.06 -12.79
CA ALA A 11 -8.81 6.69 -12.33
C ALA A 11 -9.58 5.77 -11.36
N ASN A 12 -10.21 6.35 -10.34
CA ASN A 12 -10.88 5.59 -9.27
C ASN A 12 -11.98 4.64 -9.75
N ASP A 13 -12.71 5.03 -10.79
CA ASP A 13 -13.77 4.22 -11.41
C ASP A 13 -13.24 2.96 -12.11
N GLN A 14 -11.95 2.92 -12.45
CA GLN A 14 -11.27 1.77 -13.06
C GLN A 14 -10.47 0.94 -12.03
N ALA A 15 -10.37 1.38 -10.78
CA ALA A 15 -9.51 0.76 -9.77
C ALA A 15 -9.96 -0.66 -9.41
N GLU A 16 -11.28 -0.92 -9.37
CA GLU A 16 -11.83 -2.25 -9.10
C GLU A 16 -11.48 -3.23 -10.23
N PHE A 17 -11.70 -2.82 -11.48
CA PHE A 17 -11.32 -3.62 -12.65
C PHE A 17 -9.83 -3.94 -12.66
N ALA A 18 -8.96 -2.93 -12.46
CA ALA A 18 -7.52 -3.15 -12.38
C ALA A 18 -7.15 -4.10 -11.22
N SER A 19 -7.84 -4.03 -10.08
CA SER A 19 -7.59 -4.92 -8.94
C SER A 19 -7.90 -6.38 -9.24
N ASP A 20 -8.97 -6.63 -10.00
CA ASP A 20 -9.31 -7.96 -10.47
C ASP A 20 -8.24 -8.49 -11.41
N LEU A 21 -7.75 -7.67 -12.35
CA LEU A 21 -6.68 -8.07 -13.26
C LEU A 21 -5.39 -8.45 -12.53
N PHE A 22 -4.99 -7.67 -11.52
CA PHE A 22 -3.81 -7.99 -10.70
C PHE A 22 -3.98 -9.32 -9.96
N SER A 23 -5.17 -9.56 -9.42
CA SER A 23 -5.50 -10.81 -8.73
C SER A 23 -5.46 -12.01 -9.70
N GLU A 24 -6.03 -11.86 -10.89
CA GLU A 24 -6.00 -12.88 -11.95
C GLU A 24 -4.59 -13.14 -12.48
N ALA A 25 -3.74 -12.10 -12.52
CA ALA A 25 -2.33 -12.21 -12.88
C ALA A 25 -1.45 -12.88 -11.82
N GLY A 26 -2.04 -13.26 -10.67
CA GLY A 26 -1.37 -14.03 -9.62
C GLY A 26 -0.86 -13.20 -8.44
N ALA A 27 -1.38 -11.99 -8.23
CA ALA A 27 -1.09 -11.25 -7.01
C ALA A 27 -1.65 -12.00 -5.79
N VAL A 28 -0.86 -12.14 -4.74
CA VAL A 28 -1.31 -12.74 -3.46
C VAL A 28 -2.23 -11.81 -2.69
N SER A 29 -2.11 -10.50 -2.94
CA SER A 29 -2.97 -9.46 -2.40
C SER A 29 -2.93 -8.23 -3.29
N VAL A 30 -4.04 -7.50 -3.33
CA VAL A 30 -4.14 -6.20 -3.98
C VAL A 30 -4.56 -5.15 -2.96
N SER A 31 -3.90 -4.00 -2.97
CA SER A 31 -4.17 -2.85 -2.10
C SER A 31 -4.38 -1.59 -2.93
N LEU A 32 -5.18 -0.66 -2.40
CA LEU A 32 -5.48 0.62 -3.02
C LEU A 32 -4.98 1.76 -2.14
N GLU A 33 -4.18 2.65 -2.71
CA GLU A 33 -3.66 3.83 -2.05
C GLU A 33 -4.04 5.12 -2.78
N ASN A 34 -4.01 6.25 -2.07
CA ASN A 34 -4.23 7.56 -2.67
C ASN A 34 -3.01 7.98 -3.52
N ALA A 35 -3.17 8.04 -4.84
CA ALA A 35 -2.09 8.43 -5.75
C ALA A 35 -1.64 9.89 -5.56
N GLY A 36 -2.56 10.79 -5.20
CA GLY A 36 -2.33 12.24 -5.22
C GLY A 36 -2.00 12.86 -3.87
N ASN A 37 -1.91 12.09 -2.78
CA ASN A 37 -1.89 12.61 -1.40
C ASN A 37 -3.00 13.66 -1.16
N GLN A 38 -4.14 13.53 -1.87
CA GLN A 38 -5.25 14.46 -1.75
C GLN A 38 -6.01 14.14 -0.46
N PRO A 39 -6.00 15.02 0.56
CA PRO A 39 -6.83 14.81 1.73
C PRO A 39 -8.29 14.83 1.29
N ILE A 40 -8.99 13.72 1.50
CA ILE A 40 -10.44 13.73 1.40
C ILE A 40 -10.95 14.40 2.67
N LEU A 41 -11.35 15.65 2.56
CA LEU A 41 -12.07 16.35 3.61
C LEU A 41 -13.56 16.12 3.38
N GLN A 42 -14.21 15.44 4.32
CA GLN A 42 -15.66 15.32 4.31
C GLN A 42 -16.28 16.69 4.60
N MET A 43 -16.91 17.30 3.58
CA MET A 43 -17.49 18.65 3.71
C MET A 43 -18.88 18.63 4.35
N GLY A 44 -19.60 17.50 4.30
CA GLY A 44 -20.92 17.30 4.91
C GLY A 44 -21.21 15.84 5.28
N MET A 45 -22.25 15.60 6.08
CA MET A 45 -22.62 14.26 6.58
C MET A 45 -22.92 13.23 5.47
N ASP A 46 -23.40 13.70 4.31
CA ASP A 46 -23.76 12.86 3.15
C ASP A 46 -22.67 12.85 2.05
N ASP A 47 -21.55 13.56 2.27
CA ASP A 47 -20.49 13.70 1.27
C ASP A 47 -19.48 12.56 1.42
N VAL A 48 -19.51 11.59 0.50
CA VAL A 48 -18.46 10.58 0.39
C VAL A 48 -17.42 11.11 -0.57
N GLY A 49 -16.43 11.84 -0.05
CA GLY A 49 -15.33 12.27 -0.89
C GLY A 49 -14.57 11.04 -1.40
N LEU A 50 -14.37 10.96 -2.71
CA LEU A 50 -13.62 9.89 -3.36
C LEU A 50 -12.30 10.43 -3.89
N TRP A 51 -11.27 9.58 -3.94
CA TRP A 51 -10.04 9.93 -4.63
C TRP A 51 -10.31 10.02 -6.13
N HIS A 52 -9.76 11.01 -6.81
CA HIS A 52 -9.87 11.10 -8.27
C HIS A 52 -8.98 10.05 -8.96
N SER A 53 -7.82 9.78 -8.37
CA SER A 53 -6.86 8.79 -8.84
C SER A 53 -6.39 7.92 -7.69
N VAL A 54 -6.25 6.64 -7.98
CA VAL A 54 -5.88 5.59 -7.03
C VAL A 54 -4.63 4.89 -7.53
N LYS A 55 -3.72 4.59 -6.62
CA LYS A 55 -2.59 3.71 -6.86
C LYS A 55 -3.03 2.28 -6.54
N VAL A 56 -3.08 1.43 -7.56
CA VAL A 56 -3.35 -0.01 -7.43
C VAL A 56 -2.02 -0.71 -7.23
N ILE A 57 -1.93 -1.55 -6.20
CA ILE A 57 -0.70 -2.20 -5.76
C ILE A 57 -0.95 -3.69 -5.64
N GLY A 58 -0.26 -4.51 -6.43
CA GLY A 58 -0.26 -5.95 -6.27
C GLY A 58 1.05 -6.47 -5.71
N LEU A 59 0.93 -7.40 -4.76
CA LEU A 59 2.04 -8.12 -4.18
C LEU A 59 2.17 -9.50 -4.82
N PHE A 60 3.37 -9.87 -5.22
CA PHE A 60 3.69 -11.13 -5.90
C PHE A 60 4.88 -11.82 -5.25
N GLU A 61 4.95 -13.14 -5.35
CA GLU A 61 6.13 -13.89 -4.91
C GLU A 61 7.31 -13.67 -5.87
N SER A 62 8.55 -13.58 -5.37
CA SER A 62 9.76 -13.34 -6.19
C SER A 62 10.08 -14.38 -7.27
N GLY A 63 9.36 -15.50 -7.31
CA GLY A 63 9.53 -16.55 -8.33
C GLY A 63 8.83 -16.28 -9.67
N ILE A 64 8.01 -15.24 -9.77
CA ILE A 64 7.26 -14.93 -11.00
C ILE A 64 8.11 -14.19 -12.04
N ASN A 65 7.80 -14.37 -13.32
CA ASN A 65 8.31 -13.49 -14.36
C ASN A 65 7.50 -12.20 -14.39
N THR A 66 7.99 -11.17 -13.71
CA THR A 66 7.34 -9.86 -13.66
C THR A 66 7.14 -9.21 -15.03
N GLU A 67 8.04 -9.44 -15.99
CA GLU A 67 7.89 -8.85 -17.32
C GLU A 67 6.66 -9.42 -18.04
N ASP A 68 6.42 -10.73 -17.92
CA ASP A 68 5.24 -11.37 -18.49
C ASP A 68 3.95 -10.84 -17.84
N VAL A 69 3.97 -10.62 -16.52
CA VAL A 69 2.85 -10.03 -15.77
C VAL A 69 2.59 -8.59 -16.22
N GLU A 70 3.62 -7.76 -16.33
CA GLU A 70 3.50 -6.37 -16.80
C GLU A 70 2.95 -6.31 -18.24
N ILE A 71 3.43 -7.18 -19.13
CA ILE A 71 2.91 -7.28 -20.51
C ILE A 71 1.43 -7.69 -20.51
N THR A 72 1.07 -8.70 -19.72
CA THR A 72 -0.31 -9.20 -19.63
C THR A 72 -1.24 -8.10 -19.13
N LEU A 73 -0.89 -7.44 -18.03
CA LEU A 73 -1.70 -6.36 -17.46
C LEU A 73 -1.79 -5.17 -18.41
N SER A 74 -0.68 -4.78 -19.05
CA SER A 74 -0.67 -3.68 -20.05
C SER A 74 -1.59 -3.97 -21.23
N SER A 75 -1.65 -5.23 -21.67
CA SER A 75 -2.55 -5.63 -22.77
C SER A 75 -4.02 -5.59 -22.38
N GLN A 76 -4.34 -5.95 -21.13
CA GLN A 76 -5.72 -5.97 -20.65
C GLN A 76 -6.24 -4.58 -20.25
N LEU A 77 -5.33 -3.68 -19.89
CA LEU A 77 -5.60 -2.27 -19.60
C LEU A 77 -5.53 -1.38 -20.86
N GLU A 78 -5.43 -1.97 -22.06
CA GLU A 78 -5.35 -1.21 -23.31
C GLU A 78 -6.59 -0.29 -23.47
N GLY A 79 -6.35 1.00 -23.70
CA GLY A 79 -7.39 2.01 -23.81
C GLY A 79 -7.82 2.64 -22.48
N ILE A 80 -7.22 2.23 -21.36
CA ILE A 80 -7.37 2.90 -20.07
C ILE A 80 -6.13 3.76 -19.80
N ASP A 81 -6.35 4.97 -19.31
CA ASP A 81 -5.27 5.87 -18.92
C ASP A 81 -4.60 5.37 -17.63
N VAL A 82 -3.40 4.80 -17.79
CA VAL A 82 -2.56 4.30 -16.71
C VAL A 82 -1.28 5.12 -16.60
N PHE A 83 -0.89 5.45 -15.38
CA PHE A 83 0.29 6.25 -15.08
C PHE A 83 1.18 5.56 -14.03
N ASN A 84 2.39 6.08 -13.87
CA ASN A 84 3.31 5.73 -12.78
C ASN A 84 3.46 4.22 -12.52
N TRP A 85 3.64 3.45 -13.59
CA TRP A 85 3.96 2.04 -13.45
C TRP A 85 5.29 1.88 -12.71
N GLN A 86 5.27 1.14 -11.61
CA GLN A 86 6.41 0.95 -10.73
C GLN A 86 6.53 -0.50 -10.32
N ARG A 87 7.79 -0.92 -10.19
CA ARG A 87 8.18 -2.21 -9.66
C ARG A 87 9.13 -1.98 -8.50
N GLU A 88 8.85 -2.62 -7.38
CA GLU A 88 9.67 -2.56 -6.18
C GLU A 88 9.92 -3.99 -5.67
N GLN A 89 11.14 -4.26 -5.24
CA GLN A 89 11.46 -5.50 -4.55
C GLN A 89 11.34 -5.28 -3.05
N LEU A 90 10.55 -6.12 -2.40
CA LEU A 90 10.32 -6.11 -0.97
C LEU A 90 11.10 -7.25 -0.33
N ASP A 91 11.84 -6.90 0.72
CA ASP A 91 12.54 -7.88 1.53
C ASP A 91 11.56 -8.67 2.38
N ASP A 92 11.88 -9.94 2.62
CA ASP A 92 11.15 -10.75 3.59
C ASP A 92 11.49 -10.27 5.00
N GLN A 93 10.49 -9.75 5.70
CA GLN A 93 10.68 -9.28 7.06
C GLN A 93 9.59 -9.83 7.97
N VAL A 94 9.95 -10.04 9.24
CA VAL A 94 8.97 -10.33 10.29
C VAL A 94 8.30 -9.01 10.66
N TRP A 95 7.32 -8.61 9.85
CA TRP A 95 6.65 -7.30 9.97
C TRP A 95 6.04 -7.05 11.35
N GLU A 96 5.68 -8.10 12.10
CA GLU A 96 5.20 -8.02 13.49
C GLU A 96 6.23 -7.44 14.48
N VAL A 97 7.52 -7.48 14.12
CA VAL A 97 8.63 -6.98 14.95
C VAL A 97 9.35 -5.82 14.29
N ALA A 98 9.53 -5.86 12.96
CA ALA A 98 10.29 -4.85 12.20
C ALA A 98 9.77 -3.41 12.43
N TRP A 99 8.46 -3.24 12.65
CA TRP A 99 7.89 -1.92 12.93
C TRP A 99 8.44 -1.26 14.22
N LYS A 100 8.91 -2.05 15.19
CA LYS A 100 9.44 -1.54 16.47
C LYS A 100 10.74 -0.77 16.31
N ASP A 101 11.51 -1.03 15.26
CA ASP A 101 12.72 -0.27 14.97
C ASP A 101 12.38 1.20 14.65
N HIS A 102 11.20 1.43 14.06
CA HIS A 102 10.72 2.76 13.67
C HIS A 102 9.82 3.41 14.74
N PHE A 103 9.10 2.63 15.54
CA PHE A 103 8.22 3.15 16.59
C PHE A 103 8.84 2.99 17.97
N GLN A 104 9.40 4.09 18.48
CA GLN A 104 9.97 4.14 19.82
C GLN A 104 8.94 4.64 20.85
N PRO A 105 9.03 4.23 22.13
CA PRO A 105 8.19 4.75 23.20
C PRO A 105 8.12 6.27 23.22
N MET A 106 6.90 6.82 23.26
CA MET A 106 6.67 8.27 23.24
C MET A 106 6.03 8.75 24.54
N ARG A 107 6.61 9.80 25.14
CA ARG A 107 6.07 10.47 26.33
C ARG A 107 5.11 11.59 25.93
N PHE A 108 3.87 11.50 26.41
CA PHE A 108 2.85 12.53 26.25
C PHE A 108 2.67 13.31 27.55
N GLY A 109 3.23 14.51 27.60
CA GLY A 109 3.22 15.34 28.79
C GLY A 109 4.06 14.73 29.92
N ARG A 110 3.58 14.82 31.17
CA ARG A 110 4.37 14.41 32.34
C ARG A 110 4.11 12.98 32.81
N ARG A 111 2.92 12.43 32.59
CA ARG A 111 2.44 11.19 33.26
C ARG A 111 1.93 10.10 32.32
N LEU A 112 2.02 10.30 31.01
CA LEU A 112 1.53 9.34 30.03
C LEU A 112 2.66 8.94 29.09
N TRP A 113 2.77 7.63 28.87
CA TRP A 113 3.63 7.04 27.85
C TRP A 113 2.77 6.16 26.95
N VAL A 114 3.06 6.20 25.66
CA VAL A 114 2.50 5.28 24.67
C VAL A 114 3.68 4.49 24.11
N ALA A 115 3.65 3.18 24.30
CA ALA A 115 4.77 2.30 23.97
C ALA A 115 4.27 0.89 23.65
N PRO A 116 5.07 0.08 22.92
CA PRO A 116 4.86 -1.36 22.81
C PRO A 116 4.86 -2.03 24.20
N VAL A 117 4.12 -3.13 24.35
CA VAL A 117 3.93 -3.84 25.64
C VAL A 117 5.25 -4.31 26.27
N ASP A 118 6.22 -4.66 25.44
CA ASP A 118 7.52 -5.18 25.83
C ASP A 118 8.63 -4.11 25.85
N ALA A 119 8.29 -2.83 25.67
CA ALA A 119 9.27 -1.76 25.72
C ALA A 119 9.72 -1.48 27.16
N ASP A 120 11.04 -1.36 27.35
CA ASP A 120 11.61 -0.92 28.61
C ASP A 120 11.47 0.61 28.73
N ILE A 121 10.58 1.05 29.62
CA ILE A 121 10.34 2.46 29.88
C ILE A 121 10.93 2.77 31.25
N SER A 122 12.18 3.26 31.28
CA SER A 122 12.72 3.83 32.50
C SER A 122 12.00 5.15 32.78
N ALA A 123 11.11 5.15 33.76
CA ALA A 123 10.62 6.39 34.33
C ALA A 123 11.77 7.03 35.13
N ASP A 124 12.58 7.86 34.47
CA ASP A 124 13.38 8.83 35.20
C ASP A 124 12.40 9.78 35.92
N ASP A 125 12.51 9.81 37.26
CA ASP A 125 11.67 10.56 38.21
C ASP A 125 11.55 12.07 37.86
#